data_AF-L5N4E3-F1
#
_entry.id   AF-L5N4E3-F1
#
_cell.length_a   1.000
_cell.length_b   1.000
_cell.length_c   1.000
_cell.angle_alpha   90.00
_cell.angle_beta   90.00
_cell.angle_gamma   90.00
#
_symmetry.space_group_name_H-M   'P 1'
#
loop_
_entity.id
_entity.type
_entity.pdbx_description
1 polymer ?
#
loop_
_entity_poly.entity_id
_entity_poly.type
_entity_poly.pdbx_seq_one_letter_code
_entity_poly.pdbx_strand_id
1 'polypeptide(L)'
;MLYIRNIETIIEEIYQENQLDLQYEVNSTLPSPMSFNVSTNTLAYNYLQVNGYMSKVKIQESEEDFVRIMIYRELGYYITFKKHRPDMRTLLYGGDAEVAELKAEIETNAWDYGRELVPDRLKQSYDIVRERDGMLLNGRL
;
A
#
# COMPACT_ATOMS: atom_id res chain seq x y z
N MET A 1 5.96 18.53 -6.16
CA MET A 1 5.56 17.75 -7.36
C MET A 1 6.63 16.71 -7.56
N LEU A 2 6.36 15.48 -7.09
CA LEU A 2 7.25 14.34 -7.25
C LEU A 2 7.50 14.07 -8.73
N TYR A 3 8.64 13.52 -9.10
CA TYR A 3 8.87 12.98 -10.44
C TYR A 3 8.73 11.46 -10.42
N ILE A 4 8.36 10.84 -11.56
CA ILE A 4 8.24 9.37 -11.68
C ILE A 4 9.51 8.66 -11.18
N ARG A 5 10.68 9.16 -11.62
CA ARG A 5 11.99 8.64 -11.21
C ARG A 5 12.20 8.66 -9.69
N ASN A 6 11.62 9.63 -8.99
CA ASN A 6 11.74 9.69 -7.53
C ASN A 6 10.98 8.52 -6.87
N ILE A 7 9.83 8.12 -7.42
CA ILE A 7 9.07 6.98 -6.89
C ILE A 7 9.85 5.67 -7.10
N GLU A 8 10.41 5.47 -8.29
CA GLU A 8 11.22 4.27 -8.61
C GLU A 8 12.42 4.15 -7.66
N THR A 9 13.17 5.24 -7.47
CA THR A 9 14.30 5.27 -6.53
C THR A 9 13.87 4.94 -5.10
N ILE A 10 12.74 5.47 -4.63
CA ILE A 10 12.23 5.15 -3.28
C ILE A 10 11.85 3.66 -3.17
N ILE A 11 11.24 3.09 -4.21
CA ILE A 11 10.90 1.64 -4.24
C ILE A 11 12.18 0.81 -4.15
N GLU A 12 13.18 1.12 -4.99
CA GLU A 12 14.47 0.42 -5.02
C GLU A 12 15.19 0.50 -3.65
N GLU A 13 15.22 1.69 -3.04
CA GLU A 13 15.78 1.89 -1.69
C GLU A 13 15.08 1.01 -0.66
N ILE A 14 13.75 1.03 -0.60
CA ILE A 14 12.98 0.21 0.35
C ILE A 14 13.24 -1.28 0.11
N TYR A 15 13.26 -1.74 -1.14
CA TYR A 15 13.49 -3.14 -1.47
C TYR A 15 14.87 -3.58 -1.03
N GLN A 16 15.89 -2.75 -1.28
CA GLN A 16 17.26 -3.02 -0.86
C GLN A 16 17.39 -3.05 0.68
N GLU A 17 16.84 -2.06 1.38
CA GLU A 17 16.85 -1.96 2.84
C GLU A 17 16.22 -3.18 3.52
N ASN A 18 15.15 -3.70 2.91
CA ASN A 18 14.37 -4.81 3.46
C ASN A 18 14.72 -6.17 2.83
N GLN A 19 15.75 -6.23 1.97
CA GLN A 19 16.19 -7.45 1.26
C GLN A 19 15.04 -8.16 0.51
N LEU A 20 14.21 -7.37 -0.17
CA LEU A 20 13.05 -7.83 -0.93
C LEU A 20 13.41 -8.01 -2.41
N ASP A 21 13.10 -9.18 -2.95
CA ASP A 21 13.21 -9.49 -4.39
C ASP A 21 11.81 -9.46 -5.01
N LEU A 22 11.35 -8.25 -5.36
CA LEU A 22 10.02 -7.96 -5.88
C LEU A 22 10.14 -7.12 -7.16
N GLN A 23 9.13 -7.21 -8.03
CA GLN A 23 9.05 -6.39 -9.24
C GLN A 23 8.30 -5.10 -8.95
N TYR A 24 8.50 -4.07 -9.77
CA TYR A 24 7.64 -2.90 -9.79
C TYR A 24 7.40 -2.41 -11.22
N GLU A 25 6.27 -1.75 -11.45
CA GLU A 25 5.92 -1.19 -12.75
C GLU A 25 5.13 0.11 -12.64
N VAL A 26 5.31 0.98 -13.64
CA VAL A 26 4.40 2.11 -13.87
C VAL A 26 3.16 1.60 -14.59
N ASN A 27 1.99 1.90 -14.04
CA ASN A 27 0.71 1.60 -14.68
C ASN A 27 -0.20 2.84 -14.68
N SER A 28 -0.28 3.53 -15.82
CA SER A 28 -1.05 4.77 -15.95
C SER A 28 -2.57 4.58 -15.99
N THR A 29 -3.05 3.34 -16.16
CA THR A 29 -4.48 3.00 -16.16
C THR A 29 -4.96 2.47 -14.81
N LEU A 30 -4.05 2.27 -13.86
CA LEU A 30 -4.39 1.83 -12.50
C LEU A 30 -5.30 2.89 -11.83
N PRO A 31 -6.48 2.52 -11.32
CA PRO A 31 -7.42 3.47 -10.73
C PRO A 31 -7.02 3.89 -9.30
N SER A 32 -6.19 3.11 -8.63
CA SER A 32 -5.60 3.42 -7.33
C SER A 32 -4.22 4.07 -7.49
N PRO A 33 -3.69 4.77 -6.46
CA PRO A 33 -2.33 5.29 -6.48
C PRO A 33 -1.28 4.18 -6.63
N MET A 34 -1.43 3.09 -5.89
CA MET A 34 -0.58 1.92 -5.94
C MET A 34 -1.44 0.66 -5.77
N SER A 35 -0.86 -0.48 -6.13
CA SER A 35 -1.43 -1.80 -5.86
C SER A 35 -0.35 -2.85 -5.87
N PHE A 36 -0.41 -3.79 -4.94
CA PHE A 36 0.45 -4.97 -4.96
C PHE A 36 -0.25 -6.20 -5.57
N ASN A 37 0.34 -6.78 -6.61
CA ASN A 37 -0.08 -8.07 -7.17
C ASN A 37 0.71 -9.20 -6.52
N VAL A 38 0.05 -9.95 -5.64
CA VAL A 38 0.65 -11.07 -4.90
C VAL A 38 1.03 -12.27 -5.78
N SER A 39 0.35 -12.46 -6.92
CA SER A 39 0.62 -13.58 -7.83
C SER A 39 1.89 -13.37 -8.65
N THR A 40 2.18 -12.11 -8.99
CA THR A 40 3.37 -11.73 -9.77
C THR A 40 4.46 -11.07 -8.93
N ASN A 41 4.22 -10.88 -7.63
CA ASN A 41 5.10 -10.12 -6.71
C ASN A 41 5.45 -8.74 -7.28
N THR A 42 4.45 -8.03 -7.81
CA THR A 42 4.64 -6.75 -8.52
C THR A 42 3.94 -5.61 -7.79
N LEU A 43 4.68 -4.57 -7.44
CA LEU A 43 4.12 -3.28 -7.04
C LEU A 43 3.86 -2.42 -8.28
N ALA A 44 2.60 -2.18 -8.61
CA ALA A 44 2.21 -1.24 -9.65
C ALA A 44 1.87 0.12 -9.05
N TYR A 45 2.21 1.21 -9.74
CA TYR A 45 1.81 2.55 -9.32
C TYR A 45 1.37 3.44 -10.48
N ASN A 46 0.44 4.35 -10.18
CA ASN A 46 0.00 5.40 -11.10
C ASN A 46 0.43 6.76 -10.55
N TYR A 47 1.38 7.38 -11.25
CA TYR A 47 1.94 8.67 -10.86
C TYR A 47 0.89 9.78 -10.62
N LEU A 48 -0.13 9.88 -11.48
CA LEU A 48 -1.17 10.91 -11.34
C LEU A 48 -2.04 10.63 -10.11
N GLN A 49 -2.37 9.36 -9.86
CA GLN A 49 -3.15 8.96 -8.70
C GLN A 49 -2.36 9.11 -7.40
N VAL A 50 -1.04 8.85 -7.40
CA VAL A 50 -0.16 9.10 -6.24
C VAL A 50 -0.20 10.58 -5.85
N ASN A 51 0.06 11.48 -6.80
CA ASN A 51 -0.01 12.93 -6.54
C ASN A 51 -1.40 13.38 -6.10
N GLY A 52 -2.45 12.87 -6.75
CA GLY A 52 -3.84 13.10 -6.36
C GLY A 52 -4.14 12.67 -4.93
N TYR A 53 -3.72 11.46 -4.56
CA TYR A 53 -3.88 10.90 -3.22
C TYR A 53 -3.19 11.75 -2.14
N MET A 54 -1.91 12.09 -2.34
CA MET A 54 -1.16 12.94 -1.41
C MET A 54 -1.82 14.30 -1.20
N SER A 55 -2.35 14.89 -2.28
CA SER A 55 -3.05 16.19 -2.21
C SER A 55 -4.35 16.14 -1.41
N LYS A 56 -5.00 14.98 -1.30
CA LYS A 56 -6.22 14.79 -0.51
C LYS A 56 -5.88 14.51 0.96
N VAL A 57 -5.01 13.52 1.20
CA VAL A 57 -4.70 13.03 2.55
C VAL A 57 -3.83 14.00 3.36
N LYS A 58 -2.87 14.72 2.75
CA LYS A 58 -2.07 15.84 3.32
C LYS A 58 -1.46 15.66 4.72
N ILE A 59 -0.37 14.92 4.88
CA ILE A 59 0.35 14.80 6.17
C ILE A 59 1.51 15.81 6.31
N GLN A 60 2.06 15.97 7.51
CA GLN A 60 3.23 16.83 7.77
C GLN A 60 4.55 16.08 7.52
N GLU A 61 4.70 15.48 6.34
CA GLU A 61 5.91 14.79 5.92
C GLU A 61 6.39 15.34 4.58
N SER A 62 7.64 15.02 4.23
CA SER A 62 8.12 15.25 2.86
C SER A 62 7.31 14.43 1.85
N GLU A 63 7.29 14.89 0.60
CA GLU A 63 6.66 14.12 -0.49
C GLU A 63 7.27 12.70 -0.61
N GLU A 64 8.58 12.57 -0.41
CA GLU A 64 9.28 11.27 -0.46
C GLU A 64 8.88 10.35 0.69
N ASP A 65 8.79 10.87 1.92
CA ASP A 65 8.37 10.07 3.07
C ASP A 65 6.89 9.67 3.01
N PHE A 66 6.05 10.50 2.38
CA PHE A 66 4.68 10.11 2.05
C PHE A 66 4.69 8.90 1.11
N VAL A 67 5.46 8.96 0.02
CA VAL A 67 5.58 7.84 -0.92
C VAL A 67 6.11 6.58 -0.23
N ARG A 68 7.10 6.70 0.67
CA ARG A 68 7.57 5.58 1.50
C ARG A 68 6.43 4.94 2.29
N ILE A 69 5.61 5.74 2.97
CA ILE A 69 4.44 5.27 3.72
C ILE A 69 3.48 4.48 2.82
N MET A 70 3.20 4.98 1.62
CA MET A 70 2.34 4.30 0.64
C MET A 70 2.93 2.95 0.21
N ILE A 71 4.24 2.88 -0.03
CA ILE A 71 4.92 1.64 -0.41
C ILE A 71 4.91 0.63 0.75
N TYR A 72 5.19 1.04 1.98
CA TYR A 72 5.10 0.15 3.14
C TYR A 72 3.69 -0.43 3.33
N ARG A 73 2.66 0.37 3.04
CA ARG A 73 1.27 -0.09 3.01
C ARG A 73 1.08 -1.21 1.98
N GLU A 74 1.56 -1.04 0.76
CA GLU A 74 1.45 -2.08 -0.28
C GLU A 74 2.26 -3.34 0.05
N LEU A 75 3.46 -3.19 0.61
CA LEU A 75 4.27 -4.30 1.11
C LEU A 75 3.62 -5.05 2.28
N GLY A 76 2.70 -4.39 2.98
CA GLY A 76 1.79 -5.02 3.91
C GLY A 76 1.04 -6.19 3.29
N TYR A 77 0.48 -6.06 2.07
CA TYR A 77 -0.19 -7.17 1.39
C TYR A 77 0.78 -8.30 1.07
N TYR A 78 2.00 -7.99 0.61
CA TYR A 78 3.03 -9.00 0.38
C TYR A 78 3.29 -9.83 1.65
N ILE A 79 3.46 -9.17 2.79
CA ILE A 79 3.69 -9.85 4.07
C ILE A 79 2.46 -10.62 4.53
N THR A 80 1.26 -10.05 4.40
CA THR A 80 0.00 -10.73 4.73
C THR A 80 -0.07 -12.06 4.03
N PHE A 81 0.10 -12.11 2.71
CA PHE A 81 -0.01 -13.37 1.95
C PHE A 81 1.14 -14.36 2.22
N LYS A 82 2.30 -13.86 2.65
CA LYS A 82 3.44 -14.71 3.06
C LYS A 82 3.23 -15.34 4.45
N LYS A 83 2.77 -14.56 5.43
CA LYS A 83 2.58 -14.98 6.83
C LYS A 83 1.23 -15.67 7.07
N HIS A 84 0.18 -15.16 6.46
CA HIS A 84 -1.22 -15.57 6.66
C HIS A 84 -1.80 -15.83 5.28
N ARG A 85 -1.58 -17.04 4.74
CA ARG A 85 -2.12 -17.44 3.43
C ARG A 85 -3.65 -17.38 3.48
N PRO A 86 -4.31 -16.33 2.94
CA PRO A 86 -5.75 -16.20 3.06
C PRO A 86 -6.39 -17.32 2.22
N ASP A 87 -7.60 -17.77 2.59
CA ASP A 87 -8.27 -18.80 1.81
C ASP A 87 -8.74 -18.24 0.46
N MET A 88 -7.93 -18.48 -0.57
CA MET A 88 -8.23 -18.04 -1.94
C MET A 88 -9.54 -18.64 -2.46
N ARG A 89 -10.02 -19.77 -1.91
CA ARG A 89 -11.30 -20.36 -2.31
C ARG A 89 -12.46 -19.47 -1.85
N THR A 90 -12.36 -18.87 -0.67
CA THR A 90 -13.36 -17.92 -0.17
C THR A 90 -13.43 -16.68 -1.06
N LEU A 91 -12.29 -16.15 -1.53
CA LEU A 91 -12.29 -15.02 -2.47
C LEU A 91 -12.94 -15.34 -3.83
N LEU A 92 -12.85 -16.59 -4.30
CA LEU A 92 -13.34 -17.01 -5.61
C LEU A 92 -14.78 -17.53 -5.58
N TYR A 93 -15.17 -18.20 -4.51
CA TYR A 93 -16.40 -18.99 -4.43
C TYR A 93 -17.25 -18.68 -3.19
N GLY A 94 -16.76 -17.86 -2.26
CA GLY A 94 -17.49 -17.51 -1.03
C GLY A 94 -18.69 -16.61 -1.31
N GLY A 95 -19.61 -16.57 -0.35
CA GLY A 95 -20.71 -15.61 -0.38
C GLY A 95 -20.22 -14.18 -0.11
N ASP A 96 -21.02 -13.17 -0.47
CA ASP A 96 -20.65 -11.75 -0.33
C ASP A 96 -20.17 -11.39 1.09
N ALA A 97 -20.80 -11.94 2.13
CA ALA A 97 -20.43 -11.72 3.52
C ALA A 97 -19.06 -12.33 3.87
N GLU A 98 -18.80 -13.57 3.44
CA GLU A 98 -17.53 -14.27 3.67
C GLU A 98 -16.38 -13.59 2.92
N VAL A 99 -16.64 -13.16 1.68
CA VAL A 99 -15.68 -12.40 0.87
C VAL A 99 -15.38 -11.05 1.52
N ALA A 100 -16.39 -10.36 2.04
CA ALA A 100 -16.21 -9.07 2.71
C ALA A 100 -15.42 -9.21 4.01
N GLU A 101 -15.70 -10.23 4.82
CA GLU A 101 -14.98 -10.53 6.05
C GLU A 101 -13.50 -10.84 5.77
N LEU A 102 -13.23 -11.72 4.80
CA LEU A 102 -11.86 -12.07 4.42
C LEU A 102 -11.10 -10.86 3.86
N LYS A 103 -11.75 -10.01 3.06
CA LYS A 103 -11.14 -8.75 2.59
C LYS A 103 -10.80 -7.84 3.77
N ALA A 104 -11.71 -7.66 4.72
CA ALA A 104 -11.46 -6.82 5.89
C ALA A 104 -10.28 -7.34 6.76
N GLU A 105 -10.14 -8.67 6.88
CA GLU A 105 -9.00 -9.29 7.54
C GLU A 105 -7.70 -9.01 6.77
N ILE A 106 -7.68 -9.23 5.46
CA ILE A 106 -6.51 -8.95 4.60
C ILE A 106 -6.11 -7.47 4.71
N GLU A 107 -7.09 -6.56 4.67
CA GLU A 107 -6.86 -5.11 4.79
C GLU A 107 -6.24 -4.72 6.12
N THR A 108 -6.72 -5.31 7.21
CA THR A 108 -6.21 -5.09 8.57
C THR A 108 -4.78 -5.60 8.69
N ASN A 109 -4.55 -6.84 8.26
CA ASN A 109 -3.22 -7.45 8.28
C ASN A 109 -2.23 -6.67 7.41
N ALA A 110 -2.66 -6.16 6.24
CA ALA A 110 -1.79 -5.36 5.39
C ALA A 110 -1.37 -4.05 6.06
N TRP A 111 -2.27 -3.35 6.76
CA TRP A 111 -1.89 -2.18 7.55
C TRP A 111 -0.94 -2.55 8.69
N ASP A 112 -1.23 -3.62 9.42
CA ASP A 112 -0.47 -3.99 10.62
C ASP A 112 0.94 -4.48 10.25
N TYR A 113 1.05 -5.34 9.24
CA TYR A 113 2.34 -5.83 8.76
C TYR A 113 3.11 -4.80 7.94
N GLY A 114 2.43 -3.92 7.20
CA GLY A 114 3.09 -2.79 6.55
C GLY A 114 3.78 -1.89 7.58
N ARG A 115 3.10 -1.62 8.71
CA ARG A 115 3.64 -0.83 9.83
C ARG A 115 4.91 -1.43 10.46
N GLU A 116 5.09 -2.75 10.41
CA GLU A 116 6.30 -3.41 10.92
C GLU A 116 7.55 -3.00 10.13
N LEU A 117 7.41 -2.69 8.84
CA LEU A 117 8.52 -2.25 7.97
C LEU A 117 8.82 -0.75 8.10
N VAL A 118 7.91 0.03 8.67
CA VAL A 118 8.02 1.49 8.72
C VAL A 118 9.11 1.89 9.74
N PRO A 119 10.10 2.73 9.37
CA PRO A 119 11.05 3.29 10.31
C PRO A 119 10.35 4.04 11.45
N ASP A 120 10.89 3.97 12.67
CA ASP A 120 10.23 4.53 13.86
C ASP A 120 9.81 6.00 13.70
N ARG A 121 10.62 6.81 13.00
CA ARG A 121 10.32 8.23 12.73
C ARG A 121 9.04 8.45 11.92
N LEU A 122 8.59 7.49 11.11
CA LEU A 122 7.44 7.59 10.23
C LEU A 122 6.20 6.85 10.74
N LYS A 123 6.30 6.07 11.82
CA LYS A 123 5.17 5.24 12.32
C LYS A 123 3.94 6.08 12.66
N GLN A 124 4.12 7.24 13.27
CA GLN A 124 3.00 8.13 13.58
C GLN A 124 2.31 8.64 12.30
N SER A 125 3.09 9.04 11.31
CA SER A 125 2.57 9.51 10.02
C SER A 125 1.88 8.39 9.24
N TYR A 126 2.40 7.17 9.32
CA TYR A 126 1.75 5.98 8.77
C TYR A 126 0.37 5.73 9.39
N ASP A 127 0.26 5.82 10.72
CA ASP A 127 -1.00 5.66 11.45
C ASP A 127 -2.02 6.75 11.07
N ILE A 128 -1.56 7.99 10.87
CA ILE A 128 -2.39 9.10 10.37
C ILE A 128 -2.88 8.84 8.93
N VAL A 129 -2.02 8.32 8.05
CA VAL A 129 -2.41 7.97 6.68
C VAL A 129 -3.49 6.89 6.70
N ARG A 130 -3.33 5.85 7.53
CA ARG A 130 -4.37 4.80 7.71
C ARG A 130 -5.73 5.38 8.10
N GLU A 131 -5.75 6.28 9.07
CA GLU A 131 -7.00 6.91 9.52
C GLU A 131 -7.66 7.72 8.38
N ARG A 132 -6.87 8.55 7.69
CA ARG A 132 -7.38 9.42 6.63
C ARG A 132 -7.77 8.66 5.37
N ASP A 133 -7.08 7.58 5.06
CA ASP A 133 -7.48 6.65 4.00
C ASP A 133 -8.86 6.07 4.28
N GLY A 134 -9.11 5.62 5.51
CA GLY A 134 -10.42 5.18 5.96
C GLY A 134 -11.50 6.27 5.84
N MET A 135 -11.18 7.53 6.14
CA MET A 135 -12.12 8.65 5.94
C MET A 135 -12.41 8.90 4.46
N LEU A 136 -11.39 8.85 3.60
CA LEU A 136 -11.51 9.04 2.15
C LEU A 136 -12.40 7.97 1.52
N LEU A 137 -12.18 6.69 1.86
CA LEU A 137 -13.00 5.57 1.38
C LEU A 137 -14.48 5.67 1.81
N ASN A 138 -14.73 6.30 2.96
CA ASN A 138 -16.07 6.56 3.46
C ASN A 138 -16.69 7.88 2.94
N GLY A 139 -16.01 8.60 2.03
CA GLY A 139 -16.48 9.86 1.46
C GLY A 139 -16.53 11.02 2.45
N ARG A 140 -15.69 10.99 3.50
CA ARG A 140 -15.66 11.99 4.60
C ARG A 140 -14.51 12.98 4.49
N LEU A 141 -13.76 12.96 3.37
CA LEU A 141 -12.54 13.73 3.16
C LEU A 141 -12.59 14.56 1.88
#